data_AF-A0A8T2IIK5-F1
#
_entry.id   AF-A0A8T2IIK5-F1
#
_cell.length_a   1.000
_cell.length_b   1.000
_cell.length_c   1.000
_cell.angle_alpha   90.00
_cell.angle_beta   90.00
_cell.angle_gamma   90.00
#
_symmetry.space_group_name_H-M   'P 1'
#
loop_
_entity.id
_entity.type
_entity.pdbx_description
1 polymer ?
#
loop_
_entity_poly.entity_id
_entity_poly.type
_entity_poly.pdbx_seq_one_letter_code
_entity_poly.pdbx_strand_id
1 'polypeptide(L)'
;MESDRLLSPIERSWSVNPNFGSIERTGSCSSNGSSGGTCTEPHDGETEALYAKQAVVFIEDAIQYRSIDHRVDPTSLCLYRWYYSDICQWILNLNIFVNLALAFIEKPSSLSATSDVRYRGATWELPCGLTEIMEFLTFLVFIADVSVKSYLVGWNEFVKSKWLLCYILTLCVSITDWTISLCFMCQEGVRIRRILRPFFLLQNSSLMKKTLKCIKRTLPEMASVMLLLALHLCLFTMFGMLLFAHSKDSQADAEWRKYFRNLPDSMTSLLVLLTTANNPDVMIPAYSANRAYSLFFIIFTVIGRCV
;
A
#
# COMPACT_ATOMS: atom_id res chain seq x y z
N MET A 1 23.15 0.18 -31.43
CA MET A 1 24.24 1.09 -31.05
C MET A 1 23.59 2.40 -30.71
N GLU A 2 23.56 2.72 -29.41
CA GLU A 2 23.67 4.05 -28.79
C GLU A 2 23.17 3.90 -27.33
N SER A 3 23.96 3.20 -26.52
CA SER A 3 23.91 3.37 -25.07
C SER A 3 24.75 4.58 -24.75
N ASP A 4 24.21 5.52 -23.99
CA ASP A 4 24.88 6.41 -23.02
C ASP A 4 24.21 7.78 -23.00
N ARG A 5 23.47 8.06 -21.92
CA ARG A 5 23.28 9.37 -21.27
C ARG A 5 22.21 9.28 -20.18
N LEU A 6 22.52 8.56 -19.12
CA LEU A 6 21.87 8.77 -17.83
C LEU A 6 22.92 8.62 -16.74
N LEU A 7 23.51 9.73 -16.32
CA LEU A 7 24.09 9.96 -14.99
C LEU A 7 24.48 11.44 -14.91
N SER A 8 23.53 12.28 -14.53
CA SER A 8 23.85 13.59 -13.96
C SER A 8 24.49 13.40 -12.57
N PRO A 9 25.53 14.14 -12.18
CA PRO A 9 26.09 14.04 -10.85
C PRO A 9 25.09 14.55 -9.82
N ILE A 10 24.57 13.67 -8.97
CA ILE A 10 23.93 14.10 -7.74
C ILE A 10 25.07 14.42 -6.77
N GLU A 11 25.51 15.68 -6.79
CA GLU A 11 26.21 16.28 -5.64
C GLU A 11 25.22 16.33 -4.48
N ARG A 12 25.13 15.24 -3.71
CA ARG A 12 24.57 15.27 -2.37
C ARG A 12 25.75 15.48 -1.45
N SER A 13 25.81 16.64 -0.80
CA SER A 13 26.84 16.95 0.17
C SER A 13 26.78 15.92 1.30
N TRP A 14 27.80 15.08 1.36
CA TRP A 14 28.03 14.23 2.50
C TRP A 14 28.66 15.12 3.57
N SER A 15 27.83 15.69 4.45
CA SER A 15 28.34 16.18 5.72
C SER A 15 28.70 14.96 6.55
N VAL A 16 29.89 14.40 6.29
CA VAL A 16 30.55 13.48 7.21
C VAL A 16 30.68 14.23 8.53
N ASN A 17 30.03 13.71 9.56
CA ASN A 17 30.13 14.26 10.90
C ASN A 17 31.62 14.24 11.32
N PRO A 18 32.28 15.38 11.58
CA PRO A 18 33.74 15.46 11.71
C PRO A 18 34.29 14.81 12.99
N ASN A 19 33.46 14.20 13.83
CA ASN A 19 33.92 13.36 14.94
C ASN A 19 34.45 11.98 14.49
N PHE A 20 34.50 11.73 13.18
CA PHE A 20 35.15 10.57 12.57
C PHE A 20 36.67 10.82 12.48
N GLY A 21 37.39 10.78 13.61
CA GLY A 21 38.87 10.72 13.57
C GLY A 21 39.68 11.36 14.68
N SER A 22 39.10 11.95 15.73
CA SER A 22 39.88 12.60 16.79
C SER A 22 39.49 12.12 18.19
N ILE A 23 39.84 10.88 18.51
CA ILE A 23 40.26 10.58 19.88
C ILE A 23 41.74 10.94 19.91
N GLU A 24 42.05 12.09 20.53
CA GLU A 24 43.41 12.51 20.83
C GLU A 24 44.14 11.37 21.55
N ARG A 25 45.13 10.77 20.90
CA ARG A 25 46.19 10.02 21.57
C ARG A 25 47.01 11.00 22.41
N THR A 26 46.52 11.36 23.60
CA THR A 26 47.38 11.93 24.65
C THR A 26 48.10 10.78 25.37
N GLY A 27 48.99 10.12 24.62
CA GLY A 27 50.01 9.26 25.21
C GLY A 27 51.12 10.13 25.78
N SER A 28 51.06 10.43 27.08
CA SER A 28 52.20 11.00 27.80
C SER A 28 53.29 9.92 27.91
N CYS A 29 54.28 9.95 27.01
CA CYS A 29 55.50 9.18 27.17
C CYS A 29 56.44 9.94 28.13
N SER A 30 56.39 9.60 29.41
CA SER A 30 57.46 9.92 30.35
C SER A 30 58.61 8.93 30.14
N SER A 31 59.71 9.41 29.57
CA SER A 31 60.96 8.67 29.47
C SER A 31 61.68 8.68 30.81
N ASN A 32 61.61 7.58 31.56
CA ASN A 32 62.60 7.25 32.58
C ASN A 32 62.98 5.78 32.49
N GLY A 33 64.28 5.54 32.65
CA GLY A 33 65.00 4.37 32.15
C GLY A 33 64.56 2.99 32.66
N SER A 34 65.01 2.01 31.87
CA SER A 34 65.36 0.64 32.26
C SER A 34 64.35 -0.10 33.14
N SER A 35 63.42 -0.81 32.51
CA SER A 35 63.06 -2.22 32.74
C SER A 35 61.78 -2.52 31.96
N GLY A 36 61.66 -3.74 31.43
CA GLY A 36 60.64 -4.13 30.45
C GLY A 36 59.22 -3.64 30.75
N GLY A 37 58.73 -2.74 29.90
CA GLY A 37 57.33 -2.36 29.86
C GLY A 37 56.59 -3.29 28.89
N THR A 38 55.76 -4.18 29.42
CA THR A 38 54.75 -4.84 28.61
C THR A 38 53.73 -3.79 28.21
N CYS A 39 53.76 -3.34 26.95
CA CYS A 39 52.63 -2.63 26.36
C CYS A 39 51.48 -3.63 26.25
N THR A 40 50.68 -3.77 27.30
CA THR A 40 49.33 -4.30 27.13
C THR A 40 48.57 -3.27 26.31
N GLU A 41 48.44 -3.52 25.01
CA GLU A 41 47.45 -2.86 24.14
C GLU A 41 46.06 -3.40 24.50
N PRO A 42 45.16 -2.58 25.05
CA PRO A 42 43.77 -2.98 25.26
C PRO A 42 42.92 -2.11 24.33
N HIS A 43 42.55 -2.59 23.12
CA HIS A 43 41.32 -2.20 22.39
C HIS A 43 41.34 -2.40 20.85
N ASP A 44 42.42 -2.88 20.23
CA ASP A 44 42.44 -3.00 18.76
C ASP A 44 41.52 -4.13 18.24
N GLY A 45 41.49 -5.28 18.92
CA GLY A 45 40.68 -6.44 18.48
C GLY A 45 39.16 -6.23 18.55
N GLU A 46 38.65 -5.47 19.53
CA GLU A 46 37.20 -5.19 19.63
C GLU A 46 36.73 -4.23 18.53
N THR A 47 37.59 -3.29 18.17
CA THR A 47 37.34 -2.28 17.14
C THR A 47 37.36 -2.92 15.75
N GLU A 48 38.33 -3.79 15.48
CA GLU A 48 38.38 -4.58 14.23
C GLU A 48 37.15 -5.49 14.09
N ALA A 49 36.72 -6.16 15.17
CA ALA A 49 35.53 -7.00 15.16
C ALA A 49 34.24 -6.22 14.88
N LEU A 50 34.14 -4.96 15.34
CA LEU A 50 33.02 -4.08 15.04
C LEU A 50 32.99 -3.70 13.56
N TYR A 51 34.12 -3.26 12.99
CA TYR A 51 34.21 -2.93 11.56
C TYR A 51 33.92 -4.13 10.67
N ALA A 52 34.38 -5.32 11.05
CA ALA A 52 34.05 -6.56 10.33
C ALA A 52 32.53 -6.82 10.32
N LYS A 53 31.84 -6.66 11.47
CA LYS A 53 30.37 -6.81 11.55
C LYS A 53 29.63 -5.77 10.72
N GLN A 54 30.09 -4.52 10.74
CA GLN A 54 29.53 -3.44 9.93
C GLN A 54 29.64 -3.76 8.43
N ALA A 55 30.82 -4.18 7.98
CA ALA A 55 31.05 -4.55 6.58
C ALA A 55 30.11 -5.67 6.12
N VAL A 56 29.93 -6.72 6.94
CA VAL A 56 29.00 -7.82 6.65
C VAL A 56 27.57 -7.30 6.49
N VAL A 57 27.07 -6.48 7.42
CA VAL A 57 25.71 -5.94 7.35
C VAL A 57 25.48 -5.07 6.11
N PHE A 58 26.46 -4.25 5.72
CA PHE A 58 26.36 -3.44 4.50
C PHE A 58 26.37 -4.27 3.22
N ILE A 59 27.14 -5.36 3.17
CA ILE A 59 27.13 -6.29 2.04
C ILE A 59 25.77 -7.01 1.97
N GLU A 60 25.25 -7.49 3.11
CA GLU A 60 23.91 -8.12 3.18
C GLU A 60 22.80 -7.15 2.72
N ASP A 61 22.86 -5.89 3.15
CA ASP A 61 21.90 -4.86 2.76
C ASP A 61 21.96 -4.54 1.27
N ALA A 62 23.16 -4.52 0.69
CA ALA A 62 23.35 -4.32 -0.74
C ALA A 62 22.76 -5.48 -1.57
N ILE A 63 22.97 -6.73 -1.13
CA ILE A 63 22.39 -7.92 -1.76
C ILE A 63 20.86 -7.89 -1.68
N GLN A 64 20.32 -7.41 -0.56
CA GLN A 64 18.87 -7.40 -0.28
C GLN A 64 18.19 -6.07 -0.67
N TYR A 65 18.90 -5.15 -1.33
CA TYR A 65 18.41 -3.83 -1.76
C TYR A 65 17.76 -2.99 -0.65
N ARG A 66 18.37 -2.98 0.55
CA ARG A 66 17.93 -2.20 1.72
C ARG A 66 18.67 -0.87 1.81
N SER A 67 18.09 0.14 2.48
CA SER A 67 18.73 1.43 2.70
C SER A 67 19.56 1.45 3.98
N ILE A 68 20.68 2.19 3.97
CA ILE A 68 21.66 2.26 5.06
C ILE A 68 21.29 3.39 6.03
N ASP A 69 20.08 3.31 6.61
CA ASP A 69 19.56 4.35 7.51
C ASP A 69 19.51 3.87 8.98
N HIS A 70 20.36 2.92 9.38
CA HIS A 70 20.35 2.31 10.72
C HIS A 70 21.57 2.71 11.57
N ARG A 71 21.41 2.68 12.90
CA ARG A 71 22.51 2.94 13.87
C ARG A 71 23.57 1.84 13.81
N VAL A 72 24.85 2.23 13.92
CA VAL A 72 26.01 1.34 13.72
C VAL A 72 26.68 0.98 15.06
N ASP A 73 25.88 0.71 16.09
CA ASP A 73 26.39 0.26 17.39
C ASP A 73 26.50 -1.28 17.43
N PRO A 74 27.42 -1.88 18.21
CA PRO A 74 27.59 -3.34 18.26
C PRO A 74 26.30 -4.09 18.66
N THR A 75 25.53 -3.52 19.59
CA THR A 75 24.24 -4.07 20.03
C THR A 75 23.15 -3.87 18.97
N SER A 76 23.10 -2.68 18.37
CA SER A 76 22.18 -2.33 17.28
C SER A 76 22.35 -3.24 16.06
N LEU A 77 23.59 -3.55 15.67
CA LEU A 77 23.90 -4.46 14.55
C LEU A 77 23.52 -5.91 14.86
N CYS A 78 23.68 -6.36 16.12
CA CYS A 78 23.22 -7.68 16.55
C CYS A 78 21.69 -7.79 16.45
N LEU A 79 20.99 -6.78 16.97
CA LEU A 79 19.52 -6.70 16.93
C LEU A 79 19.01 -6.56 15.49
N TYR A 80 19.72 -5.84 14.62
CA TYR A 80 19.44 -5.71 13.19
C TYR A 80 19.49 -7.07 12.49
N ARG A 81 20.58 -7.84 12.69
CA ARG A 81 20.73 -9.19 12.11
C ARG A 81 19.67 -10.16 12.63
N TRP A 82 19.32 -10.08 13.92
CA TRP A 82 18.23 -10.88 14.48
C TRP A 82 16.87 -10.52 13.88
N TYR A 83 16.55 -9.22 13.77
CA TYR A 83 15.29 -8.75 13.19
C TYR A 83 15.14 -9.12 11.70
N TYR A 84 16.23 -9.10 10.93
CA TYR A 84 16.23 -9.51 9.53
C TYR A 84 16.50 -11.01 9.32
N SER A 85 16.54 -11.81 10.39
CA SER A 85 16.60 -13.26 10.26
C SER A 85 15.33 -13.82 9.62
N ASP A 86 15.47 -14.95 8.92
CA ASP A 86 14.35 -15.60 8.22
C ASP A 86 13.20 -15.93 9.16
N ILE A 87 13.50 -16.33 10.41
CA ILE A 87 12.50 -16.68 11.41
C ILE A 87 11.70 -15.46 11.83
N CYS A 88 12.37 -14.34 12.12
CA CYS A 88 11.69 -13.11 12.53
C CYS A 88 10.82 -12.54 11.39
N GLN A 89 11.36 -12.52 10.17
CA GLN A 89 10.61 -12.08 8.99
C GLN A 89 9.43 -13.02 8.67
N TRP A 90 9.58 -14.33 8.86
CA TRP A 90 8.49 -15.30 8.69
C TRP A 90 7.38 -15.08 9.71
N ILE A 91 7.71 -14.83 10.98
CA ILE A 91 6.74 -14.50 12.04
C ILE A 91 5.97 -13.22 11.70
N LEU A 92 6.66 -12.17 11.24
CA LEU A 92 6.01 -10.92 10.84
C LEU A 92 5.05 -11.12 9.65
N ASN A 93 5.47 -11.90 8.65
CA ASN A 93 4.62 -12.22 7.50
C ASN A 93 3.41 -13.09 7.91
N LEU A 94 3.61 -14.06 8.81
CA LEU A 94 2.53 -14.86 9.38
C LEU A 94 1.54 -13.97 10.14
N ASN A 95 2.03 -13.00 10.92
CA ASN A 95 1.18 -12.05 11.65
C ASN A 95 0.32 -11.20 10.71
N ILE A 96 0.89 -10.71 9.60
CA ILE A 96 0.14 -9.99 8.57
C ILE A 96 -0.90 -10.90 7.92
N PHE A 97 -0.54 -12.15 7.62
CA PHE A 97 -1.46 -13.13 7.07
C PHE A 97 -2.64 -13.40 8.03
N VAL A 98 -2.37 -13.62 9.31
CA VAL A 98 -3.41 -13.81 10.34
C VAL A 98 -4.32 -12.57 10.43
N ASN A 99 -3.75 -11.36 10.41
CA ASN A 99 -4.52 -10.12 10.44
C ASN A 99 -5.51 -10.00 9.27
N LEU A 100 -5.06 -10.34 8.07
CA LEU A 100 -5.90 -10.33 6.86
C LEU A 100 -6.92 -11.49 6.88
N ALA A 101 -6.51 -12.67 7.34
CA ALA A 101 -7.37 -13.86 7.41
C ALA A 101 -8.50 -13.73 8.44
N LEU A 102 -8.32 -12.93 9.49
CA LEU A 102 -9.37 -12.61 10.47
C LEU A 102 -10.66 -12.08 9.81
N ALA A 103 -10.56 -11.44 8.64
CA ALA A 103 -11.72 -10.97 7.88
C ALA A 103 -12.68 -12.10 7.44
N PHE A 104 -12.21 -13.34 7.28
CA PHE A 104 -13.07 -14.47 6.93
C PHE A 104 -13.91 -14.99 8.10
N ILE A 105 -13.41 -14.80 9.33
CA ILE A 105 -13.98 -15.35 10.57
C ILE A 105 -14.91 -14.31 11.22
N GLU A 106 -14.53 -13.03 11.17
CA GLU A 106 -15.32 -11.92 11.68
C GLU A 106 -16.67 -11.73 10.99
N LYS A 107 -17.59 -10.99 11.63
CA LYS A 107 -18.90 -10.66 11.04
C LYS A 107 -18.77 -9.68 9.87
N PRO A 108 -19.39 -9.93 8.69
CA PRO A 108 -20.13 -11.15 8.32
C PRO A 108 -19.18 -12.31 8.00
N SER A 109 -19.37 -13.45 8.67
CA SER A 109 -18.47 -14.59 8.52
C SER A 109 -18.64 -15.25 7.15
N SER A 110 -17.53 -15.53 6.48
CA SER A 110 -17.51 -16.19 5.16
C SER A 110 -17.69 -17.71 5.26
N LEU A 111 -17.69 -18.26 6.47
CA LEU A 111 -17.87 -19.70 6.76
C LEU A 111 -19.34 -20.10 6.61
N SER A 112 -19.79 -20.20 5.36
CA SER A 112 -21.10 -20.71 4.99
C SER A 112 -20.96 -21.68 3.82
N ALA A 113 -21.77 -22.74 3.79
CA ALA A 113 -21.71 -23.76 2.74
C ALA A 113 -22.10 -23.22 1.35
N THR A 114 -22.90 -22.15 1.30
CA THR A 114 -23.30 -21.48 0.07
C THR A 114 -23.34 -19.97 0.26
N SER A 115 -22.91 -19.23 -0.75
CA SER A 115 -23.03 -17.77 -0.81
C SER A 115 -24.39 -17.30 -1.36
N ASP A 116 -25.22 -18.22 -1.87
CA ASP A 116 -26.55 -17.88 -2.38
C ASP A 116 -27.48 -17.50 -1.23
N VAL A 117 -27.92 -16.24 -1.23
CA VAL A 117 -28.83 -15.65 -0.23
C VAL A 117 -30.12 -16.48 -0.09
N ARG A 118 -30.58 -17.14 -1.15
CA ARG A 118 -31.82 -17.94 -1.14
C ARG A 118 -31.71 -19.22 -0.32
N TYR A 119 -30.52 -19.82 -0.29
CA TYR A 119 -30.26 -21.10 0.38
C TYR A 119 -29.31 -20.95 1.57
N ARG A 120 -29.01 -19.72 1.99
CA ARG A 120 -28.02 -19.44 3.02
C ARG A 120 -28.55 -19.89 4.39
N GLY A 121 -27.91 -20.92 4.95
CA GLY A 121 -28.16 -21.35 6.33
C GLY A 121 -27.64 -20.34 7.37
N ALA A 122 -27.84 -20.66 8.65
CA ALA A 122 -27.31 -19.87 9.75
C ALA A 122 -25.76 -19.80 9.67
N THR A 123 -25.22 -18.59 9.73
CA THR A 123 -23.77 -18.37 9.73
C THR A 123 -23.19 -18.72 11.09
N TRP A 124 -22.03 -19.38 11.10
CA TRP A 124 -21.30 -19.65 12.33
C TRP A 124 -20.67 -18.37 12.86
N GLU A 125 -21.20 -17.84 13.97
CA GLU A 125 -20.67 -16.64 14.62
C GLU A 125 -19.76 -17.00 15.79
N LEU A 126 -18.49 -16.57 15.73
CA LEU A 126 -17.60 -16.71 16.88
C LEU A 126 -17.98 -15.72 17.99
N PRO A 127 -17.73 -16.09 19.26
CA PRO A 127 -17.86 -15.15 20.36
C PRO A 127 -16.90 -13.98 20.14
N CYS A 128 -17.40 -12.76 20.37
CA CYS A 128 -16.68 -11.52 20.14
C CYS A 128 -15.29 -11.49 20.80
N GLY A 129 -15.16 -12.00 22.02
CA GLY A 129 -13.89 -12.02 22.75
C GLY A 129 -12.76 -12.72 22.01
N LEU A 130 -13.01 -13.83 21.31
CA LEU A 130 -11.94 -14.56 20.63
C LEU A 130 -11.34 -13.77 19.46
N THR A 131 -12.17 -13.15 18.64
CA THR A 131 -11.70 -12.35 17.50
C THR A 131 -10.95 -11.10 17.97
N GLU A 132 -11.46 -10.43 19.01
CA GLU A 132 -10.82 -9.23 19.56
C GLU A 132 -9.48 -9.56 20.24
N ILE A 133 -9.36 -10.71 20.92
CA ILE A 133 -8.08 -11.16 21.52
C ILE A 133 -7.05 -11.49 20.44
N MET A 134 -7.43 -12.24 19.41
CA MET A 134 -6.54 -12.58 18.30
C MET A 134 -5.99 -11.32 17.61
N GLU A 135 -6.85 -10.31 17.44
CA GLU A 135 -6.42 -9.07 16.82
C GLU A 135 -5.58 -8.19 17.76
N PHE A 136 -5.86 -8.18 19.06
CA PHE A 136 -5.00 -7.55 20.06
C PHE A 136 -3.59 -8.16 20.05
N LEU A 137 -3.48 -9.49 20.02
CA LEU A 137 -2.19 -10.18 19.90
C LEU A 137 -1.44 -9.77 18.64
N THR A 138 -2.15 -9.62 17.52
CA THR A 138 -1.56 -9.15 16.27
C THR A 138 -1.02 -7.72 16.40
N PHE A 139 -1.77 -6.84 17.06
CA PHE A 139 -1.32 -5.46 17.31
C PHE A 139 -0.11 -5.38 18.23
N LEU A 140 0.00 -6.25 19.24
CA LEU A 140 1.20 -6.32 20.08
C LEU A 140 2.45 -6.64 19.25
N VAL A 141 2.35 -7.56 18.28
CA VAL A 141 3.46 -7.87 17.36
C VAL A 141 3.80 -6.66 16.48
N PHE A 142 2.81 -5.91 15.98
CA PHE A 142 3.07 -4.67 15.22
C PHE A 142 3.66 -3.54 16.07
N ILE A 143 3.26 -3.43 17.34
CA ILE A 143 3.88 -2.51 18.30
C ILE A 143 5.36 -2.89 18.48
N ALA A 144 5.66 -4.17 18.72
CA ALA A 144 7.04 -4.63 18.84
C ALA A 144 7.86 -4.36 17.57
N ASP A 145 7.29 -4.62 16.39
CA ASP A 145 7.91 -4.33 15.10
C ASP A 145 8.26 -2.83 14.92
N VAL A 146 7.30 -1.93 15.19
CA VAL A 146 7.56 -0.49 15.06
C VAL A 146 8.52 0.03 16.13
N SER A 147 8.50 -0.55 17.35
CA SER A 147 9.46 -0.24 18.40
C SER A 147 10.88 -0.62 17.99
N VAL A 148 11.08 -1.83 17.46
CA VAL A 148 12.39 -2.27 16.95
C VAL A 148 12.85 -1.38 15.79
N LYS A 149 11.97 -1.06 14.83
CA LYS A 149 12.28 -0.15 13.72
C LYS A 149 12.64 1.25 14.19
N SER A 150 11.92 1.81 15.16
CA SER A 150 12.20 3.16 15.68
C SER A 150 13.52 3.22 16.44
N TYR A 151 13.88 2.14 17.15
CA TYR A 151 15.18 2.02 17.79
C TYR A 151 16.32 1.93 16.77
N LEU A 152 16.21 1.02 15.78
CA LEU A 152 17.23 0.75 14.76
C LEU A 152 17.50 1.94 13.83
N VAL A 153 16.45 2.60 13.33
CA VAL A 153 16.58 3.74 12.40
C VAL A 153 16.97 5.04 13.15
N GLY A 154 16.57 5.14 14.41
CA GLY A 154 16.75 6.34 15.21
C GLY A 154 15.64 7.37 15.03
N TRP A 155 15.36 8.11 16.11
CA TRP A 155 14.16 8.96 16.22
C TRP A 155 14.08 10.07 15.16
N ASN A 156 15.20 10.74 14.88
CA ASN A 156 15.22 11.88 13.95
C ASN A 156 14.93 11.46 12.50
N GLU A 157 15.49 10.33 12.07
CA GLU A 157 15.22 9.79 10.73
C GLU A 157 13.86 9.10 10.65
N PHE A 158 13.41 8.50 11.75
CA PHE A 158 12.10 7.88 11.85
C PHE A 158 10.96 8.88 11.54
N VAL A 159 10.99 10.08 12.12
CA VAL A 159 9.94 11.11 11.92
C VAL A 159 9.97 11.69 10.50
N LYS A 160 11.14 11.71 9.84
CA LYS A 160 11.26 12.17 8.45
C LYS A 160 10.63 11.19 7.45
N SER A 161 10.61 9.90 7.79
CA SER A 161 10.04 8.87 6.92
C SER A 161 8.51 8.85 6.96
N LYS A 162 7.87 9.36 5.91
CA LYS A 162 6.40 9.39 5.77
C LYS A 162 5.75 8.01 5.91
N TRP A 163 6.43 6.95 5.48
CA TRP A 163 5.92 5.58 5.59
C TRP A 163 5.89 5.08 7.04
N LEU A 164 6.93 5.40 7.83
CA LEU A 164 6.98 5.03 9.24
C LEU A 164 6.00 5.88 10.08
N LEU A 165 5.86 7.17 9.77
CA LEU A 165 4.86 8.02 10.40
C LEU A 165 3.43 7.52 10.12
N CYS A 166 3.13 7.16 8.87
CA CYS A 166 1.83 6.61 8.49
C CYS A 166 1.57 5.24 9.17
N TYR A 167 2.62 4.46 9.44
CA TYR A 167 2.51 3.22 10.19
C TYR A 167 2.11 3.45 11.65
N ILE A 168 2.75 4.38 12.37
CA ILE A 168 2.33 4.75 13.73
C ILE A 168 0.90 5.28 13.71
N LEU A 169 0.57 6.18 12.79
CA LEU A 169 -0.78 6.75 12.70
C LEU A 169 -1.84 5.66 12.50
N THR A 170 -1.60 4.73 11.57
CA THR A 170 -2.51 3.61 11.28
C THR A 170 -2.67 2.70 12.50
N LEU A 171 -1.58 2.43 13.21
CA LEU A 171 -1.59 1.61 14.42
C LEU A 171 -2.38 2.30 15.55
N CYS A 172 -2.19 3.60 15.77
CA CYS A 172 -2.95 4.37 16.76
C CYS A 172 -4.45 4.37 16.46
N VAL A 173 -4.84 4.64 15.21
CA VAL A 173 -6.26 4.58 14.79
C VAL A 173 -6.83 3.17 14.99
N SER A 174 -6.07 2.13 14.66
CA SER A 174 -6.51 0.74 14.80
C SER A 174 -6.68 0.31 16.26
N ILE A 175 -5.83 0.79 17.16
CA ILE A 175 -5.94 0.56 18.61
C ILE A 175 -7.15 1.32 19.17
N THR A 176 -7.38 2.55 18.71
CA THR A 176 -8.52 3.37 19.14
C THR A 176 -9.84 2.74 18.71
N ASP A 177 -9.94 2.27 17.47
CA ASP A 177 -11.12 1.56 16.98
C ASP A 177 -11.34 0.24 17.74
N TRP A 178 -10.26 -0.48 18.11
CA TRP A 178 -10.34 -1.68 18.94
C TRP A 178 -10.83 -1.40 20.38
N THR A 179 -10.35 -0.33 21.02
CA THR A 179 -10.83 0.03 22.37
C THR A 179 -12.29 0.45 22.33
N ILE A 180 -12.71 1.18 21.29
CA ILE A 180 -14.11 1.53 21.04
C ILE A 180 -14.95 0.25 20.88
N SER A 181 -14.54 -0.69 20.01
CA SER A 181 -15.19 -1.99 19.81
C SER A 181 -15.36 -2.80 21.10
N LEU A 182 -14.37 -2.74 22.00
CA LEU A 182 -14.43 -3.40 23.30
C LEU A 182 -15.43 -2.71 24.23
N CYS A 183 -15.46 -1.37 24.26
CA CYS A 183 -16.40 -0.60 25.07
C CYS A 183 -17.86 -0.83 24.65
N PHE A 184 -18.14 -0.95 23.35
CA PHE A 184 -19.49 -1.20 22.82
C PHE A 184 -19.87 -2.68 22.74
N MET A 185 -19.11 -3.59 23.36
CA MET A 185 -19.38 -5.03 23.37
C MET A 185 -19.63 -5.60 21.97
N CYS A 186 -18.88 -5.09 20.98
CA CYS A 186 -18.94 -5.50 19.57
C CYS A 186 -20.30 -5.27 18.86
N GLN A 187 -21.11 -4.32 19.32
CA GLN A 187 -22.39 -3.94 18.69
C GLN A 187 -22.25 -2.86 17.59
N GLU A 188 -21.06 -2.73 17.01
CA GLU A 188 -20.75 -1.69 16.03
C GLU A 188 -21.02 -2.16 14.59
N GLY A 189 -21.71 -1.32 13.81
CA GLY A 189 -22.02 -1.63 12.41
C GLY A 189 -20.82 -1.53 11.46
N VAL A 190 -19.84 -0.67 11.74
CA VAL A 190 -18.68 -0.43 10.88
C VAL A 190 -17.41 -0.40 11.71
N ARG A 191 -16.42 -1.22 11.35
CA ARG A 191 -15.10 -1.26 12.00
C ARG A 191 -14.04 -0.69 11.07
N ILE A 192 -13.55 0.51 11.37
CA ILE A 192 -12.66 1.28 10.48
C ILE A 192 -11.32 0.56 10.30
N ARG A 193 -10.83 -0.10 11.35
CA ARG A 193 -9.56 -0.86 11.35
C ARG A 193 -9.45 -1.92 10.26
N ARG A 194 -10.57 -2.48 9.77
CA ARG A 194 -10.58 -3.47 8.68
C ARG A 194 -10.04 -2.90 7.38
N ILE A 195 -10.40 -1.65 7.07
CA ILE A 195 -9.95 -0.94 5.87
C ILE A 195 -8.46 -0.63 5.95
N LEU A 196 -7.93 -0.49 7.17
CA LEU A 196 -6.53 -0.19 7.43
C LEU A 196 -5.62 -1.44 7.35
N ARG A 197 -6.13 -2.66 7.49
CA ARG A 197 -5.28 -3.89 7.50
C ARG A 197 -4.36 -4.06 6.29
N PRO A 198 -4.81 -3.82 5.04
CA PRO A 198 -3.94 -3.91 3.87
C PRO A 198 -2.72 -2.98 3.95
N PHE A 199 -2.81 -1.90 4.74
CA PHE A 199 -1.69 -1.00 4.97
C PHE A 199 -0.50 -1.70 5.65
N PHE A 200 -0.73 -2.65 6.57
CA PHE A 200 0.36 -3.38 7.24
C PHE A 200 1.17 -4.23 6.24
N LEU A 201 0.49 -4.85 5.28
CA LEU A 201 1.12 -5.56 4.16
C LEU A 201 1.91 -4.60 3.25
N LEU A 202 1.31 -3.45 2.90
CA LEU A 202 1.98 -2.40 2.12
C LEU A 202 3.22 -1.85 2.83
N GLN A 203 3.16 -1.72 4.16
CA GLN A 203 4.26 -1.21 4.96
C GLN A 203 5.43 -2.20 5.05
N ASN A 204 5.18 -3.51 5.04
CA ASN A 204 6.26 -4.50 5.07
C ASN A 204 6.93 -4.69 3.69
N SER A 205 6.16 -4.63 2.60
CA SER A 205 6.70 -4.90 1.26
C SER A 205 7.33 -3.67 0.60
N SER A 206 8.65 -3.71 0.38
CA SER A 206 9.38 -2.67 -0.33
C SER A 206 8.99 -2.56 -1.82
N LEU A 207 8.64 -3.69 -2.44
CA LEU A 207 8.17 -3.76 -3.84
C LEU A 207 6.84 -3.02 -3.98
N MET A 208 5.89 -3.25 -3.08
CA MET A 208 4.58 -2.59 -3.15
C MET A 208 4.70 -1.07 -3.00
N LYS A 209 5.60 -0.58 -2.13
CA LYS A 209 5.87 0.87 -2.00
C LYS A 209 6.42 1.46 -3.30
N LYS A 210 7.29 0.73 -4.00
CA LYS A 210 7.82 1.16 -5.31
C LYS A 210 6.70 1.17 -6.37
N THR A 211 5.86 0.15 -6.40
CA THR A 211 4.70 0.07 -7.32
C THR A 211 3.71 1.20 -7.06
N LEU A 212 3.36 1.49 -5.80
CA LEU A 212 2.48 2.61 -5.47
C LEU A 212 3.08 3.97 -5.85
N LYS A 213 4.41 4.13 -5.69
CA LYS A 213 5.10 5.34 -6.17
C LYS A 213 5.03 5.46 -7.69
N CYS A 214 5.15 4.34 -8.40
CA CYS A 214 4.99 4.29 -9.86
C CYS A 214 3.56 4.69 -10.28
N ILE A 215 2.54 4.08 -9.68
CA ILE A 215 1.12 4.42 -9.92
C ILE A 215 0.88 5.90 -9.66
N LYS A 216 1.35 6.42 -8.51
CA LYS A 216 1.21 7.85 -8.19
C LYS A 216 1.84 8.76 -9.26
N ARG A 217 2.95 8.33 -9.86
CA ARG A 217 3.64 9.09 -10.91
C ARG A 217 2.88 9.06 -12.23
N THR A 218 2.15 7.99 -12.55
CA THR A 218 1.35 7.87 -13.78
C THR A 218 -0.06 8.46 -13.65
N LEU A 219 -0.60 8.60 -12.43
CA LEU A 219 -1.90 9.22 -12.18
C LEU A 219 -2.15 10.58 -12.88
N PRO A 220 -1.22 11.57 -12.87
CA PRO A 220 -1.49 12.85 -13.54
C PRO A 220 -1.64 12.72 -15.06
N GLU A 221 -0.91 11.80 -15.69
CA GLU A 221 -1.04 11.53 -17.13
C GLU A 221 -2.35 10.78 -17.42
N MET A 222 -2.72 9.81 -16.59
CA MET A 222 -4.02 9.13 -16.71
C MET A 222 -5.19 10.09 -16.50
N ALA A 223 -5.03 11.14 -15.67
CA ALA A 223 -6.09 12.10 -15.39
C ALA A 223 -6.50 12.91 -16.65
N SER A 224 -5.58 13.22 -17.56
CA SER A 224 -5.91 13.93 -18.79
C SER A 224 -6.74 13.06 -19.74
N VAL A 225 -6.41 11.77 -19.87
CA VAL A 225 -7.17 10.79 -20.65
C VAL A 225 -8.55 10.56 -20.02
N MET A 226 -8.63 10.42 -18.70
CA MET A 226 -9.90 10.29 -17.99
C MET A 226 -10.79 11.52 -18.17
N LEU A 227 -10.23 12.73 -18.24
CA LEU A 227 -10.97 13.95 -18.54
C LEU A 227 -11.53 13.93 -19.96
N LEU A 228 -10.72 13.53 -20.95
CA LEU A 228 -11.17 13.40 -22.34
C LEU A 228 -12.30 12.36 -22.46
N LEU A 229 -12.15 11.23 -21.78
CA LEU A 229 -13.16 10.18 -21.73
C LEU A 229 -14.47 10.66 -21.05
N ALA A 230 -14.36 11.44 -19.97
CA ALA A 230 -15.52 12.04 -19.31
C ALA A 230 -16.23 13.04 -20.22
N LEU A 231 -15.49 13.87 -20.96
CA LEU A 231 -16.07 14.78 -21.96
C LEU A 231 -16.77 14.01 -23.09
N HIS A 232 -16.15 12.93 -23.60
CA HIS A 232 -16.75 12.03 -24.58
C HIS A 232 -18.09 11.46 -24.06
N LEU A 233 -18.11 10.92 -22.84
CA LEU A 233 -19.33 10.42 -22.19
C LEU A 233 -20.39 11.52 -22.05
N CYS A 234 -20.04 12.70 -21.57
CA CYS A 234 -20.98 13.82 -21.38
C CYS A 234 -21.59 14.30 -22.71
N LEU A 235 -20.77 14.47 -23.75
CA LEU A 235 -21.24 14.91 -25.07
C LEU A 235 -22.20 13.88 -25.68
N PHE A 236 -21.81 12.61 -25.72
CA PHE A 236 -22.66 11.55 -26.27
C PHE A 236 -23.92 11.32 -25.43
N THR A 237 -23.87 11.55 -24.12
CA THR A 237 -25.08 11.51 -23.28
C THR A 237 -26.07 12.59 -23.68
N MET A 238 -25.62 13.83 -23.89
CA MET A 238 -26.48 14.93 -24.35
C MET A 238 -27.04 14.67 -25.74
N PHE A 239 -26.20 14.23 -26.68
CA PHE A 239 -26.65 13.86 -28.02
C PHE A 239 -27.64 12.70 -28.00
N GLY A 240 -27.37 11.64 -27.24
CA GLY A 240 -28.24 10.48 -27.10
C GLY A 240 -29.61 10.86 -26.53
N MET A 241 -29.64 11.68 -25.48
CA MET A 241 -30.92 12.18 -24.93
C MET A 241 -31.68 13.04 -25.95
N LEU A 242 -31.02 13.93 -26.70
CA LEU A 242 -31.71 14.74 -27.72
C LEU A 242 -32.23 13.89 -28.89
N LEU A 243 -31.44 12.92 -29.34
CA LEU A 243 -31.76 12.05 -30.48
C LEU A 243 -32.93 11.10 -30.15
N PHE A 244 -33.00 10.61 -28.91
CA PHE A 244 -33.97 9.62 -28.46
C PHE A 244 -35.12 10.19 -27.59
N ALA A 245 -35.10 11.49 -27.23
CA ALA A 245 -36.21 12.11 -26.49
C ALA A 245 -37.42 12.50 -27.35
N HIS A 246 -37.29 12.55 -28.69
CA HIS A 246 -38.34 13.03 -29.59
C HIS A 246 -39.11 11.92 -30.33
N SER A 247 -38.85 10.63 -30.09
CA SER A 247 -39.74 9.57 -30.59
C SER A 247 -40.99 9.53 -29.69
N LYS A 248 -42.09 10.13 -30.16
CA LYS A 248 -43.37 10.17 -29.44
C LYS A 248 -44.41 9.19 -29.97
N ASP A 249 -44.08 8.48 -31.04
CA ASP A 249 -45.04 7.72 -31.82
C ASP A 249 -44.63 6.26 -31.92
N SER A 250 -44.63 5.47 -30.82
CA SER A 250 -45.00 4.03 -30.84
C SER A 250 -44.87 3.32 -29.47
N GLN A 251 -45.51 2.15 -29.34
CA GLN A 251 -45.30 1.17 -28.25
C GLN A 251 -43.80 0.80 -28.06
N ALA A 252 -43.03 1.00 -29.14
CA ALA A 252 -41.59 1.11 -29.18
C ALA A 252 -41.02 2.39 -28.51
N ASP A 253 -41.64 2.90 -27.43
CA ASP A 253 -41.12 4.01 -26.60
C ASP A 253 -40.90 3.56 -25.14
N ALA A 254 -41.27 2.33 -24.77
CA ALA A 254 -41.14 1.81 -23.40
C ALA A 254 -39.70 1.39 -23.04
N GLU A 255 -38.98 0.70 -23.93
CA GLU A 255 -37.62 0.21 -23.71
C GLU A 255 -36.55 1.32 -23.74
N TRP A 256 -36.66 2.30 -24.64
CA TRP A 256 -35.84 3.52 -24.77
C TRP A 256 -35.87 4.36 -23.51
N ARG A 257 -37.06 4.51 -22.91
CA ARG A 257 -37.25 5.19 -21.61
C ARG A 257 -36.54 4.47 -20.46
N LYS A 258 -36.08 3.23 -20.63
CA LYS A 258 -35.23 2.55 -19.66
C LYS A 258 -33.78 3.03 -19.71
N TYR A 259 -33.29 3.39 -20.90
CA TYR A 259 -31.87 3.73 -21.12
C TYR A 259 -31.62 5.24 -21.22
N PHE A 260 -32.44 6.00 -21.96
CA PHE A 260 -32.19 7.42 -22.29
C PHE A 260 -33.19 8.42 -21.68
N ARG A 261 -33.80 8.09 -20.53
CA ARG A 261 -34.84 8.94 -19.91
C ARG A 261 -34.30 10.15 -19.17
N ASN A 262 -33.28 9.95 -18.33
CA ASN A 262 -32.67 10.99 -17.51
C ASN A 262 -31.16 11.03 -17.76
N LEU A 263 -30.53 12.16 -17.45
CA LEU A 263 -29.08 12.32 -17.54
C LEU A 263 -28.28 11.19 -16.84
N PRO A 264 -28.51 10.87 -15.54
CA PRO A 264 -27.72 9.83 -14.87
C PRO A 264 -27.96 8.42 -15.46
N ASP A 265 -29.19 8.09 -15.85
CA ASP A 265 -29.55 6.79 -16.44
C ASP A 265 -28.92 6.63 -17.84
N SER A 266 -28.90 7.72 -18.61
CA SER A 266 -28.29 7.77 -19.95
C SER A 266 -26.76 7.68 -19.87
N MET A 267 -26.16 8.42 -18.93
CA MET A 267 -24.72 8.42 -18.70
C MET A 267 -24.25 7.04 -18.22
N THR A 268 -24.98 6.38 -17.31
CA THR A 268 -24.67 5.01 -16.87
C THR A 268 -24.85 4.00 -17.98
N SER A 269 -25.91 4.09 -18.79
CA SER A 269 -26.13 3.22 -19.95
C SER A 269 -24.99 3.32 -20.98
N LEU A 270 -24.50 4.54 -21.24
CA LEU A 270 -23.36 4.77 -22.12
C LEU A 270 -22.02 4.38 -21.47
N LEU A 271 -21.85 4.54 -20.16
CA LEU A 271 -20.67 4.07 -19.43
C LEU A 271 -20.55 2.54 -19.46
N VAL A 272 -21.67 1.82 -19.31
CA VAL A 272 -21.73 0.35 -19.46
C VAL A 272 -21.51 -0.05 -20.92
N LEU A 273 -21.93 0.78 -21.88
CA LEU A 273 -21.63 0.56 -23.30
C LEU A 273 -20.18 0.82 -23.65
N LEU A 274 -19.50 1.75 -22.98
CA LEU A 274 -18.07 1.99 -23.14
C LEU A 274 -17.26 0.73 -22.80
N THR A 275 -17.67 0.00 -21.75
CA THR A 275 -17.12 -1.32 -21.40
C THR A 275 -17.75 -2.47 -22.20
N THR A 276 -18.71 -2.16 -23.09
CA THR A 276 -19.44 -3.09 -23.97
C THR A 276 -20.20 -4.22 -23.27
N ALA A 277 -20.57 -4.03 -22.01
CA ALA A 277 -21.29 -5.04 -21.24
C ALA A 277 -22.79 -5.16 -21.62
N ASN A 278 -23.36 -4.15 -22.29
CA ASN A 278 -24.76 -4.10 -22.73
C ASN A 278 -24.92 -4.01 -24.26
N ASN A 279 -23.92 -4.41 -25.03
CA ASN A 279 -24.01 -4.52 -26.50
C ASN A 279 -24.51 -5.93 -26.87
N PRO A 280 -25.60 -6.11 -27.66
CA PRO A 280 -26.37 -5.11 -28.42
C PRO A 280 -27.61 -4.52 -27.71
N ASP A 281 -27.92 -4.95 -26.49
CA ASP A 281 -29.18 -4.63 -25.78
C ASP A 281 -29.54 -3.14 -25.76
N VAL A 282 -28.57 -2.26 -25.53
CA VAL A 282 -28.82 -0.80 -25.48
C VAL A 282 -29.15 -0.19 -26.86
N MET A 283 -28.75 -0.85 -27.95
CA MET A 283 -28.90 -0.39 -29.33
C MET A 283 -30.14 -0.96 -30.02
N ILE A 284 -30.60 -2.17 -29.64
CA ILE A 284 -31.75 -2.86 -30.27
C ILE A 284 -32.99 -1.96 -30.42
N PRO A 285 -33.43 -1.23 -29.38
CA PRO A 285 -34.64 -0.41 -29.48
C PRO A 285 -34.50 0.67 -30.56
N ALA A 286 -33.37 1.37 -30.62
CA ALA A 286 -33.09 2.38 -31.63
C ALA A 286 -32.89 1.79 -33.04
N TYR A 287 -32.18 0.66 -33.15
CA TYR A 287 -31.91 -0.02 -34.41
C TYR A 287 -33.19 -0.53 -35.08
N SER A 288 -34.14 -1.03 -34.28
CA SER A 288 -35.44 -1.53 -34.77
C SER A 288 -36.31 -0.43 -35.38
N ALA A 289 -36.20 0.81 -34.85
CA ALA A 289 -36.92 1.97 -35.37
C ALA A 289 -36.28 2.49 -36.67
N ASN A 290 -34.96 2.67 -36.68
CA ASN A 290 -34.22 3.02 -37.89
C ASN A 290 -32.78 2.49 -37.80
N ARG A 291 -32.36 1.75 -38.83
CA ARG A 291 -31.01 1.20 -38.93
C ARG A 291 -29.92 2.28 -38.87
N ALA A 292 -30.23 3.52 -39.25
CA ALA A 292 -29.29 4.64 -39.16
C ALA A 292 -28.84 4.94 -37.73
N TYR A 293 -29.67 4.67 -36.71
CA TYR A 293 -29.30 4.94 -35.32
C TYR A 293 -28.15 4.04 -34.81
N SER A 294 -27.84 2.90 -35.46
CA SER A 294 -26.66 2.13 -35.08
C SER A 294 -25.35 2.90 -35.27
N LEU A 295 -25.31 3.88 -36.18
CA LEU A 295 -24.12 4.71 -36.39
C LEU A 295 -23.73 5.47 -35.13
N PHE A 296 -24.70 5.97 -34.35
CA PHE A 296 -24.42 6.68 -33.09
C PHE A 296 -23.63 5.78 -32.11
N PHE A 297 -24.10 4.55 -31.91
CA PHE A 297 -23.48 3.60 -30.98
C PHE A 297 -22.13 3.09 -31.50
N ILE A 298 -22.01 2.84 -32.81
CA ILE A 298 -20.74 2.44 -33.44
C ILE A 298 -19.69 3.54 -33.26
N ILE A 299 -20.03 4.80 -33.58
CA ILE A 299 -19.12 5.93 -33.44
C ILE A 299 -18.73 6.12 -31.96
N PHE A 300 -19.69 6.04 -31.05
CA PHE A 300 -19.44 6.13 -29.61
C PHE A 300 -18.42 5.08 -29.13
N THR A 301 -18.60 3.81 -29.50
CA THR A 301 -17.73 2.72 -29.07
C THR A 301 -16.37 2.77 -29.75
N VAL A 302 -16.28 3.15 -31.03
CA VAL A 302 -14.99 3.29 -31.73
C VAL A 302 -14.18 4.42 -31.11
N ILE A 303 -14.75 5.61 -30.96
CA ILE A 303 -14.06 6.75 -30.35
C ILE A 303 -13.71 6.44 -28.90
N GLY A 304 -14.65 5.91 -28.12
CA GLY A 304 -14.44 5.64 -26.69
C GLY A 304 -13.40 4.55 -26.41
N ARG A 305 -13.15 3.64 -27.35
CA ARG A 305 -12.08 2.63 -27.25
C ARG A 305 -10.73 3.12 -27.77
N CYS A 306 -10.72 4.15 -28.61
CA CYS A 306 -9.50 4.75 -29.14
C CYS A 306 -8.92 5.85 -28.24
N VAL A 307 -9.75 6.44 -27.38
CA VAL A 307 -9.36 7.37 -26.30
C VAL A 307 -8.80 6.60 -25.11
#